data_AF-A0A7X7UC21-F1
#
_entry.id   AF-A0A7X7UC21-F1
#
_cell.length_a   1.000
_cell.length_b   1.000
_cell.length_c   1.000
_cell.angle_alpha   90.00
_cell.angle_beta   90.00
_cell.angle_gamma   90.00
#
_symmetry.space_group_name_H-M   'P 1'
#
loop_
_entity.id
_entity.type
_entity.pdbx_description
1 polymer ?
#
loop_
_entity_poly.entity_id
_entity_poly.type
_entity_poly.pdbx_seq_one_letter_code
_entity_poly.pdbx_strand_id
1 'polypeptide(L)'
;MRNIWAIADKELRQFFGGSVAYVVMAAFLMLTGFFFYDMVMSYNRYLGYTQMNPAMMDQLNINDLIITPLFHNINVILLLIVPLVTMRLFAEERNQGTDEMLLTSPVSIGQIVTGKFLAATAFYLLLLLLTGLYPAILFKYAKPDIGKLAAGYAGLILMGVSFIAFGLFASTLTRSQVVAAIVSFAVLLVFWILGWLAESQAGVFGKILKYLAMTEHFERFSQGMIDTSDLLYFVSFIAFFWFMATRAVESTRWR
;
A
#
# COMPACT_ATOMS: atom_id res chain seq x y z
N MET A 1 -6.92 -7.83 24.45
CA MET A 1 -6.87 -8.30 23.04
C MET A 1 -8.24 -8.66 22.46
N ARG A 2 -9.17 -9.28 23.21
CA ARG A 2 -10.52 -9.64 22.71
C ARG A 2 -11.28 -8.46 22.06
N ASN A 3 -11.21 -7.27 22.65
CA ASN A 3 -11.89 -6.08 22.12
C ASN A 3 -11.29 -5.60 20.78
N ILE A 4 -9.97 -5.68 20.60
CA ILE A 4 -9.29 -5.29 19.35
C ILE A 4 -9.77 -6.18 18.20
N TRP A 5 -9.78 -7.49 18.44
CA TRP A 5 -10.26 -8.47 17.46
C TRP A 5 -11.74 -8.33 17.15
N ALA A 6 -12.58 -8.03 18.15
CA ALA A 6 -14.00 -7.79 17.93
C ALA A 6 -14.25 -6.55 17.04
N ILE A 7 -13.47 -5.48 17.25
CA ILE A 7 -13.52 -4.29 16.38
C ILE A 7 -13.03 -4.65 14.98
N ALA A 8 -11.89 -5.35 14.86
CA ALA A 8 -11.36 -5.73 13.56
C ALA A 8 -12.33 -6.63 12.77
N ASP A 9 -12.98 -7.60 13.42
CA ASP A 9 -13.99 -8.47 12.80
C ASP A 9 -15.23 -7.67 12.36
N LYS A 10 -15.70 -6.73 13.19
CA LYS A 10 -16.80 -5.82 12.83
C LYS A 10 -16.47 -5.03 11.56
N GLU A 11 -15.30 -4.42 11.51
CA GLU A 11 -14.85 -3.62 10.36
C GLU A 11 -14.66 -4.46 9.10
N LEU A 12 -14.09 -5.67 9.22
CA LEU A 12 -13.98 -6.60 8.10
C LEU A 12 -15.36 -7.00 7.57
N ARG A 13 -16.32 -7.32 8.44
CA ARG A 13 -17.70 -7.58 8.02
C ARG A 13 -18.34 -6.38 7.34
N GLN A 14 -18.03 -5.17 7.78
CA GLN A 14 -18.52 -3.95 7.13
C GLN A 14 -17.89 -3.76 5.75
N PHE A 15 -16.61 -4.09 5.57
CA PHE A 15 -15.99 -4.12 4.24
C PHE A 15 -16.68 -5.12 3.33
N PHE A 16 -16.78 -6.40 3.72
CA PHE A 16 -17.37 -7.46 2.88
C PHE A 16 -18.90 -7.45 2.80
N GLY A 17 -19.58 -6.75 3.70
CA GLY A 17 -21.02 -6.52 3.63
C GLY A 17 -21.42 -5.46 2.60
N GLY A 18 -20.50 -4.56 2.25
CA GLY A 18 -20.70 -3.53 1.23
C GLY A 18 -20.30 -3.97 -0.17
N SER A 19 -21.04 -3.53 -1.19
CA SER A 19 -20.69 -3.76 -2.61
C SER A 19 -19.33 -3.14 -3.00
N VAL A 20 -18.94 -2.05 -2.32
CA VAL A 20 -17.71 -1.30 -2.62
C VAL A 20 -16.46 -2.17 -2.50
N ALA A 21 -16.37 -3.07 -1.51
CA ALA A 21 -15.18 -3.92 -1.36
C ALA A 21 -14.98 -4.85 -2.56
N TYR A 22 -16.06 -5.45 -3.07
CA TYR A 22 -15.99 -6.31 -4.26
C TYR A 22 -15.64 -5.53 -5.52
N VAL A 23 -16.19 -4.33 -5.68
CA VAL A 23 -15.83 -3.43 -6.79
C VAL A 23 -14.34 -3.06 -6.73
N VAL A 24 -13.83 -2.73 -5.54
CA VAL A 24 -12.41 -2.41 -5.32
C VAL A 24 -11.52 -3.62 -5.62
N MET A 25 -11.86 -4.81 -5.12
CA MET A 25 -11.11 -6.04 -5.41
C MET A 25 -11.10 -6.35 -6.92
N ALA A 26 -12.25 -6.25 -7.59
CA ALA A 26 -12.37 -6.48 -9.01
C ALA A 26 -11.56 -5.47 -9.84
N ALA A 27 -11.68 -4.18 -9.53
CA ALA A 27 -10.93 -3.12 -10.21
C ALA A 27 -9.42 -3.29 -10.00
N PHE A 28 -9.00 -3.59 -8.77
CA PHE A 28 -7.59 -3.84 -8.45
C PHE A 28 -7.03 -5.02 -9.24
N LEU A 29 -7.72 -6.16 -9.27
CA LEU A 29 -7.31 -7.34 -10.03
C LEU A 29 -7.34 -7.14 -11.54
N MET A 30 -8.34 -6.41 -12.04
CA MET A 30 -8.44 -6.08 -13.46
C MET A 30 -7.27 -5.20 -13.90
N LEU A 31 -6.94 -4.16 -13.14
CA LEU A 31 -5.82 -3.27 -13.45
C LEU A 31 -4.47 -4.00 -13.34
N THR A 32 -4.22 -4.68 -12.23
CA THR A 32 -2.97 -5.42 -12.03
C THR A 32 -2.82 -6.57 -13.04
N GLY A 33 -3.91 -7.25 -13.40
CA GLY A 33 -3.93 -8.29 -14.42
C GLY A 33 -3.67 -7.76 -15.82
N PHE A 34 -4.22 -6.58 -16.16
CA PHE A 34 -3.93 -5.89 -17.41
C PHE A 34 -2.44 -5.54 -17.53
N PHE A 35 -1.83 -4.94 -16.50
CA PHE A 35 -0.40 -4.63 -16.51
C PHE A 35 0.46 -5.89 -16.58
N PHE A 36 0.10 -6.95 -15.86
CA PHE A 36 0.81 -8.22 -15.95
C PHE A 36 0.76 -8.80 -17.36
N TYR A 37 -0.42 -8.82 -18.00
CA TYR A 37 -0.58 -9.28 -19.37
C TYR A 37 0.27 -8.44 -20.34
N ASP A 38 0.22 -7.11 -20.23
CA ASP A 38 1.02 -6.21 -21.07
C ASP A 38 2.53 -6.48 -20.94
N MET A 39 3.03 -6.70 -19.72
CA MET A 39 4.44 -7.05 -19.47
C MET A 39 4.82 -8.40 -20.08
N VAL A 40 3.97 -9.42 -19.95
CA VAL A 40 4.20 -10.73 -20.57
C VAL A 40 4.22 -10.60 -22.09
N MET A 41 3.32 -9.83 -22.69
CA MET A 41 3.30 -9.59 -24.14
C MET A 41 4.54 -8.81 -24.59
N SER A 42 4.96 -7.81 -23.81
CA SER A 42 6.19 -7.05 -24.07
C SER A 42 7.42 -7.96 -24.04
N TYR A 43 7.52 -8.85 -23.04
CA TYR A 43 8.59 -9.84 -22.93
C TYR A 43 8.63 -10.80 -24.14
N ASN A 44 7.46 -11.30 -24.58
CA ASN A 44 7.38 -12.13 -25.79
C ASN A 44 7.83 -11.40 -27.05
N ARG A 45 7.53 -10.11 -27.17
CA ARG A 45 8.00 -9.28 -28.28
C ARG A 45 9.53 -9.11 -28.25
N TYR A 46 10.12 -8.91 -27.07
CA TYR A 46 11.58 -8.86 -26.92
C TYR A 46 12.26 -10.18 -27.30
N LEU A 47 11.69 -11.32 -26.93
CA LEU A 47 12.17 -12.63 -27.39
C LEU A 47 12.20 -12.73 -28.92
N GLY A 48 11.19 -12.20 -29.62
CA GLY A 48 11.16 -12.14 -31.07
C GLY A 48 12.33 -11.35 -31.68
N TYR A 49 12.74 -10.24 -31.06
CA TYR A 49 13.89 -9.44 -31.53
C TYR A 49 15.24 -10.12 -31.26
N THR A 50 15.37 -10.89 -30.18
CA THR A 50 16.63 -11.62 -29.90
C THR A 50 16.95 -12.73 -30.90
N GLN A 51 15.93 -13.24 -31.63
CA GLN A 51 16.16 -14.15 -32.75
C GLN A 51 16.86 -13.45 -33.93
N MET A 52 16.71 -12.13 -34.06
CA MET A 52 17.37 -11.33 -35.09
C MET A 52 18.75 -10.83 -34.66
N ASN A 53 19.01 -10.70 -33.36
CA ASN A 53 20.29 -10.24 -32.83
C ASN A 53 20.67 -10.98 -31.52
N PRO A 54 21.53 -12.01 -31.58
CA PRO A 54 21.86 -12.86 -30.42
C PRO A 54 22.51 -12.12 -29.24
N ALA A 55 23.13 -10.96 -29.48
CA ALA A 55 23.76 -10.14 -28.45
C ALA A 55 22.78 -9.53 -27.43
N MET A 56 21.46 -9.59 -27.70
CA MET A 56 20.41 -9.10 -26.78
C MET A 56 19.88 -10.17 -25.81
N MET A 57 20.35 -11.42 -25.91
CA MET A 57 19.92 -12.52 -25.02
C MET A 57 20.30 -12.28 -23.55
N ASP A 58 21.49 -11.73 -23.27
CA ASP A 58 21.98 -11.52 -21.90
C ASP A 58 21.17 -10.46 -21.12
N GLN A 59 20.36 -9.65 -21.79
CA GLN A 59 19.51 -8.62 -21.15
C GLN A 59 18.08 -9.12 -20.87
N LEU A 60 17.72 -10.34 -21.29
CA LEU A 60 16.38 -10.90 -21.09
C LEU A 60 16.22 -11.55 -19.72
N ASN A 61 16.22 -10.74 -18.66
CA ASN A 61 15.87 -11.21 -17.34
C ASN A 61 14.37 -11.00 -17.06
N ILE A 62 13.64 -12.10 -16.88
CA ILE A 62 12.21 -12.07 -16.51
C ILE A 62 11.97 -11.24 -15.25
N ASN A 63 12.90 -11.29 -14.30
CA ASN A 63 12.77 -10.55 -13.05
C ASN A 63 12.76 -9.04 -13.29
N ASP A 64 13.64 -8.56 -14.16
CA ASP A 64 13.82 -7.12 -14.37
C ASP A 64 12.81 -6.58 -15.40
N LEU A 65 12.31 -7.43 -16.31
CA LEU A 65 11.35 -7.05 -17.35
C LEU A 65 9.88 -7.25 -16.96
N ILE A 66 9.59 -8.13 -16.01
CA ILE A 66 8.20 -8.43 -15.57
C ILE A 66 8.02 -8.13 -14.09
N ILE A 67 8.86 -8.70 -13.21
CA ILE A 67 8.59 -8.68 -11.76
C ILE A 67 8.79 -7.28 -11.16
N THR A 68 9.95 -6.67 -11.39
CA THR A 68 10.27 -5.33 -10.86
C THR A 68 9.28 -4.26 -11.35
N PRO A 69 8.93 -4.20 -12.65
CA PRO A 69 7.93 -3.25 -13.15
C PRO A 69 6.51 -3.57 -12.64
N LEU A 70 6.15 -4.85 -12.48
CA LEU A 70 4.84 -5.24 -11.94
C LEU A 70 4.66 -4.71 -10.52
N PHE A 71 5.69 -4.84 -9.67
CA PHE A 71 5.65 -4.31 -8.31
C PHE A 71 5.50 -2.79 -8.27
N HIS A 72 6.17 -2.07 -9.17
CA HIS A 72 5.97 -0.63 -9.33
C HIS A 72 4.54 -0.28 -9.71
N ASN A 73 3.98 -0.98 -10.70
CA ASN A 73 2.60 -0.73 -11.13
C ASN A 73 1.59 -1.07 -10.04
N ILE A 74 1.77 -2.18 -9.32
CA ILE A 74 0.96 -2.50 -8.14
C ILE A 74 1.05 -1.36 -7.14
N ASN A 75 2.25 -0.88 -6.83
CA ASN A 75 2.45 0.19 -5.86
C ASN A 75 1.76 1.51 -6.28
N VAL A 76 1.82 1.89 -7.56
CA VAL A 76 1.07 3.04 -8.10
C VAL A 76 -0.45 2.85 -7.96
N ILE A 77 -0.97 1.65 -8.26
CA ILE A 77 -2.40 1.36 -8.11
C ILE A 77 -2.80 1.45 -6.62
N LEU A 78 -1.94 0.96 -5.72
CA LEU A 78 -2.19 1.02 -4.29
C LEU A 78 -2.24 2.44 -3.74
N LEU A 79 -1.48 3.37 -4.32
CA LEU A 79 -1.55 4.79 -3.98
C LEU A 79 -2.98 5.34 -4.17
N LEU A 80 -3.74 4.81 -5.13
CA LEU A 80 -5.15 5.16 -5.34
C LEU A 80 -6.11 4.34 -4.47
N ILE A 81 -5.89 3.02 -4.38
CA ILE A 81 -6.82 2.10 -3.72
C ILE A 81 -6.79 2.24 -2.20
N VAL A 82 -5.62 2.42 -1.58
CA VAL A 82 -5.51 2.49 -0.12
C VAL A 82 -6.30 3.67 0.47
N PRO A 83 -6.20 4.91 -0.04
CA PRO A 83 -7.07 6.02 0.37
C PRO A 83 -8.57 5.68 0.35
N LEU A 84 -9.03 4.94 -0.67
CA LEU A 84 -10.44 4.55 -0.83
C LEU A 84 -10.87 3.48 0.18
N VAL A 85 -9.94 2.63 0.63
CA VAL A 85 -10.18 1.65 1.69
C VAL A 85 -10.22 2.34 3.05
N THR A 86 -9.27 3.25 3.33
CA THR A 86 -9.12 3.87 4.65
C THR A 86 -10.03 5.05 4.90
N MET A 87 -10.55 5.72 3.86
CA MET A 87 -11.34 6.95 4.00
C MET A 87 -12.54 6.80 4.94
N ARG A 88 -13.14 5.61 5.01
CA ARG A 88 -14.37 5.37 5.75
C ARG A 88 -14.15 5.05 7.23
N LEU A 89 -12.94 4.65 7.62
CA LEU A 89 -12.66 4.07 8.94
C LEU A 89 -13.13 4.95 10.10
N PHE A 90 -12.84 6.26 10.07
CA PHE A 90 -13.35 7.21 11.07
C PHE A 90 -14.30 8.26 10.48
N ALA A 91 -14.13 8.63 9.21
CA ALA A 91 -14.97 9.67 8.62
C ALA A 91 -16.44 9.24 8.50
N GLU A 92 -16.71 7.94 8.27
CA GLU A 92 -18.09 7.43 8.17
C GLU A 92 -18.82 7.51 9.51
N GLU A 93 -18.18 7.07 10.59
CA GLU A 93 -18.77 7.09 11.94
C GLU A 93 -19.06 8.52 12.39
N ARG A 94 -18.13 9.46 12.09
CA ARG A 94 -18.32 10.88 12.37
C ARG A 94 -19.41 11.53 11.54
N ASN A 95 -19.60 11.08 10.30
CA ASN A 95 -20.67 11.56 9.45
C ASN A 95 -22.04 11.07 9.93
N GLN A 96 -22.08 9.84 10.47
CA GLN A 96 -23.30 9.21 10.98
C GLN A 96 -23.61 9.56 12.45
N GLY A 97 -22.71 10.28 13.15
CA GLY A 97 -22.85 10.60 14.57
C GLY A 97 -22.72 9.39 15.50
N THR A 98 -22.16 8.28 15.02
CA THR A 98 -21.97 7.05 15.81
C THR A 98 -20.62 7.03 16.53
N ASP A 99 -19.78 8.05 16.29
CA ASP A 99 -18.49 8.23 16.97
C ASP A 99 -18.64 8.47 18.47
N GLU A 100 -19.68 9.20 18.91
CA GLU A 100 -19.99 9.43 20.33
C GLU A 100 -20.30 8.12 21.07
N MET A 101 -21.07 7.23 20.45
CA MET A 101 -21.38 5.90 21.00
C MET A 101 -20.13 5.03 21.10
N LEU A 102 -19.22 5.14 20.13
CA LEU A 102 -17.97 4.39 20.14
C LEU A 102 -17.03 4.90 21.24
N LEU A 103 -16.94 6.22 21.43
CA LEU A 103 -16.07 6.86 22.43
C LEU A 103 -16.58 6.74 23.88
N THR A 104 -17.88 6.51 24.06
CA THR A 104 -18.51 6.26 25.37
C THR A 104 -18.48 4.78 25.77
N SER A 105 -18.15 3.88 24.84
CA SER A 105 -17.98 2.46 25.12
C SER A 105 -16.78 2.21 26.07
N PRO A 106 -16.78 1.11 26.86
CA PRO A 106 -15.69 0.77 27.78
C PRO A 106 -14.45 0.19 27.05
N VAL A 107 -14.08 0.79 25.92
CA VAL A 107 -12.98 0.36 25.05
C VAL A 107 -11.97 1.51 24.97
N SER A 108 -10.68 1.21 25.10
CA SER A 108 -9.65 2.25 25.00
C SER A 108 -9.48 2.73 23.55
N ILE A 109 -9.12 4.01 23.39
CA ILE A 109 -8.95 4.61 22.05
C ILE A 109 -7.87 3.89 21.25
N GLY A 110 -6.76 3.53 21.90
CA GLY A 110 -5.72 2.70 21.26
C GLY A 110 -6.25 1.35 20.75
N GLN A 111 -7.21 0.72 21.44
CA GLN A 111 -7.84 -0.52 20.96
C GLN A 111 -8.72 -0.29 19.74
N ILE A 112 -9.47 0.83 19.70
CA ILE A 112 -10.30 1.21 18.56
C ILE A 112 -9.43 1.45 17.32
N VAL A 113 -8.42 2.30 17.45
CA VAL A 113 -7.49 2.65 16.36
C VAL A 113 -6.76 1.41 15.85
N THR A 114 -6.25 0.56 16.76
CA THR A 114 -5.57 -0.69 16.38
C THR A 114 -6.52 -1.67 15.68
N GLY A 115 -7.77 -1.81 16.16
CA GLY A 115 -8.76 -2.69 15.53
C GLY A 115 -9.07 -2.27 14.09
N LYS A 116 -9.32 -0.97 13.86
CA LYS A 116 -9.56 -0.41 12.52
C LYS A 116 -8.34 -0.52 11.61
N PHE A 117 -7.15 -0.26 12.14
CA PHE A 117 -5.89 -0.42 11.42
C PHE A 117 -5.67 -1.88 10.97
N LEU A 118 -5.89 -2.85 11.86
CA LEU A 118 -5.74 -4.27 11.55
C LEU A 118 -6.78 -4.76 10.54
N ALA A 119 -8.03 -4.27 10.61
CA ALA A 119 -9.05 -4.60 9.61
C ALA A 119 -8.68 -4.11 8.21
N ALA A 120 -8.25 -2.84 8.09
CA ALA A 120 -7.79 -2.28 6.83
C ALA A 120 -6.55 -3.02 6.31
N THR A 121 -5.62 -3.35 7.20
CA THR A 121 -4.43 -4.15 6.87
C THR A 121 -4.80 -5.55 6.38
N ALA A 122 -5.73 -6.23 7.03
CA ALA A 122 -6.18 -7.56 6.62
C ALA A 122 -6.88 -7.54 5.25
N PHE A 123 -7.74 -6.54 5.00
CA PHE A 123 -8.35 -6.35 3.68
C PHE A 123 -7.29 -6.09 2.59
N TYR A 124 -6.29 -5.26 2.90
CA TYR A 124 -5.17 -5.00 2.00
C TYR A 124 -4.30 -6.23 1.75
N LEU A 125 -3.99 -7.02 2.78
CA LEU A 125 -3.26 -8.28 2.63
C LEU A 125 -4.04 -9.28 1.78
N LEU A 126 -5.37 -9.29 1.85
CA LEU A 126 -6.18 -10.08 0.93
C LEU A 126 -6.00 -9.60 -0.52
N LEU A 127 -6.02 -8.29 -0.79
CA LEU A 127 -5.74 -7.76 -2.13
C LEU A 127 -4.38 -8.25 -2.65
N LEU A 128 -3.33 -8.13 -1.84
CA LEU A 128 -2.00 -8.64 -2.21
C LEU A 128 -1.96 -10.15 -2.38
N LEU A 129 -2.68 -10.91 -1.55
CA LEU A 129 -2.75 -12.36 -1.68
C LEU A 129 -3.34 -12.78 -3.03
N LEU A 130 -4.36 -12.05 -3.52
CA LEU A 130 -4.96 -12.30 -4.81
C LEU A 130 -3.97 -12.02 -5.97
N THR A 131 -3.01 -11.09 -5.82
CA THR A 131 -1.95 -10.90 -6.84
C THR A 131 -0.96 -12.06 -6.88
N GLY A 132 -0.96 -12.95 -5.88
CA GLY A 132 -0.16 -14.20 -5.87
C GLY A 132 -0.46 -15.12 -7.07
N LEU A 133 -1.56 -14.90 -7.79
CA LEU A 133 -1.86 -15.55 -9.06
C LEU A 133 -0.77 -15.28 -10.13
N TYR A 134 -0.18 -14.09 -10.16
CA TYR A 134 0.83 -13.72 -11.16
C TYR A 134 2.15 -14.50 -11.02
N PRO A 135 2.82 -14.52 -9.83
CA PRO A 135 4.00 -15.35 -9.65
C PRO A 135 3.69 -16.83 -9.83
N ALA A 136 2.49 -17.31 -9.45
CA ALA A 136 2.09 -18.70 -9.70
C ALA A 136 2.09 -19.07 -11.19
N ILE A 137 1.62 -18.16 -12.05
CA ILE A 137 1.72 -18.31 -13.51
C ILE A 137 3.18 -18.30 -13.94
N LEU A 138 4.00 -17.36 -13.44
CA LEU A 138 5.43 -17.28 -13.81
C LEU A 138 6.23 -18.51 -13.37
N PHE A 139 5.95 -19.11 -12.21
CA PHE A 139 6.62 -20.34 -11.77
C PHE A 139 6.42 -21.50 -12.75
N LYS A 140 5.27 -21.56 -13.42
CA LYS A 140 4.98 -22.58 -14.41
C LYS A 140 5.76 -22.38 -15.72
N TYR A 141 6.00 -21.14 -16.14
CA TYR A 141 6.51 -20.84 -17.49
C TYR A 141 7.94 -20.28 -17.53
N ALA A 142 8.45 -19.72 -16.42
CA ALA A 142 9.57 -18.79 -16.46
C ALA A 142 10.60 -18.95 -15.32
N LYS A 143 10.32 -19.75 -14.28
CA LYS A 143 11.20 -19.97 -13.09
C LYS A 143 11.75 -18.64 -12.48
N PRO A 144 10.87 -17.80 -11.91
CA PRO A 144 11.27 -16.53 -11.32
C PRO A 144 12.16 -16.71 -10.08
N ASP A 145 12.94 -15.68 -9.75
CA ASP A 145 13.77 -15.66 -8.54
C ASP A 145 12.89 -15.48 -7.29
N ILE A 146 12.90 -16.49 -6.41
CA ILE A 146 12.09 -16.52 -5.19
C ILE A 146 12.53 -15.41 -4.22
N GLY A 147 13.82 -15.09 -4.17
CA GLY A 147 14.37 -14.04 -3.30
C GLY A 147 13.86 -12.67 -3.71
N LYS A 148 13.94 -12.33 -5.01
CA LYS A 148 13.38 -11.07 -5.54
C LYS A 148 11.86 -10.99 -5.34
N LEU A 149 11.13 -12.09 -5.57
CA LEU A 149 9.69 -12.13 -5.32
C LEU A 149 9.35 -11.89 -3.85
N ALA A 150 9.98 -12.60 -2.92
CA ALA A 150 9.72 -12.46 -1.50
C ALA A 150 10.03 -11.05 -0.98
N ALA A 151 11.17 -10.49 -1.41
CA ALA A 151 11.56 -9.12 -1.06
C ALA A 151 10.57 -8.09 -1.61
N GLY A 152 10.15 -8.23 -2.87
CA GLY A 152 9.18 -7.31 -3.48
C GLY A 152 7.81 -7.37 -2.82
N TYR A 153 7.31 -8.56 -2.46
CA TYR A 153 6.07 -8.68 -1.68
C TYR A 153 6.22 -8.11 -0.26
N ALA A 154 7.36 -8.30 0.40
CA ALA A 154 7.63 -7.68 1.69
C ALA A 154 7.63 -6.14 1.60
N GLY A 155 8.26 -5.59 0.55
CA GLY A 155 8.25 -4.16 0.26
C GLY A 155 6.83 -3.64 -0.01
N LEU A 156 6.03 -4.36 -0.79
CA LEU A 156 4.62 -4.03 -1.04
C LEU A 156 3.83 -4.01 0.27
N ILE A 157 3.97 -5.03 1.11
CA ILE A 157 3.29 -5.10 2.41
C ILE A 157 3.65 -3.88 3.26
N LEU A 158 4.93 -3.57 3.43
CA LEU A 158 5.38 -2.44 4.25
C LEU A 158 4.90 -1.09 3.69
N MET A 159 4.95 -0.92 2.37
CA MET A 159 4.47 0.27 1.70
C MET A 159 2.96 0.46 1.91
N GLY A 160 2.16 -0.58 1.65
CA GLY A 160 0.72 -0.51 1.80
C GLY A 160 0.28 -0.30 3.25
N VAL A 161 0.94 -0.94 4.22
CA VAL A 161 0.67 -0.70 5.64
C VAL A 161 1.01 0.75 6.04
N SER A 162 2.06 1.33 5.46
CA SER A 162 2.41 2.74 5.65
C SER A 162 1.34 3.67 5.07
N PHE A 163 0.85 3.39 3.87
CA PHE A 163 -0.28 4.11 3.28
C PHE A 163 -1.55 3.99 4.14
N ILE A 164 -1.80 2.81 4.71
CA ILE A 164 -2.95 2.58 5.61
C ILE A 164 -2.81 3.39 6.89
N ALA A 165 -1.62 3.43 7.50
CA ALA A 165 -1.36 4.22 8.70
C ALA A 165 -1.65 5.71 8.45
N PHE A 166 -1.18 6.24 7.32
CA PHE A 166 -1.47 7.62 6.92
C PHE A 166 -2.95 7.84 6.62
N GLY A 167 -3.57 6.97 5.82
CA GLY A 167 -4.97 7.08 5.45
C GLY A 167 -5.93 6.97 6.65
N LEU A 168 -5.57 6.15 7.64
CA LEU A 168 -6.25 6.07 8.93
C LEU A 168 -6.19 7.43 9.65
N PHE A 169 -4.99 8.00 9.79
CA PHE A 169 -4.81 9.33 10.37
C PHE A 169 -5.62 10.39 9.63
N ALA A 170 -5.54 10.47 8.30
CA ALA A 170 -6.30 11.41 7.50
C ALA A 170 -7.83 11.27 7.70
N SER A 171 -8.34 10.04 7.83
CA SER A 171 -9.76 9.79 8.12
C SER A 171 -10.20 10.34 9.50
N THR A 172 -9.28 10.48 10.47
CA THR A 172 -9.55 11.10 11.77
C THR A 172 -9.58 12.63 11.75
N LEU A 173 -9.26 13.28 10.63
CA LEU A 173 -9.22 14.75 10.53
C LEU A 173 -10.49 15.35 9.92
N THR A 174 -11.35 14.54 9.32
CA THR A 174 -12.53 15.01 8.57
C THR A 174 -13.77 14.17 8.88
N ARG A 175 -14.93 14.74 8.57
CA ARG A 175 -16.23 14.04 8.61
C ARG A 175 -16.63 13.52 7.22
N SER A 176 -16.01 14.01 6.14
CA SER A 176 -16.33 13.59 4.78
C SER A 176 -15.37 12.51 4.28
N GLN A 177 -15.91 11.35 3.91
CA GLN A 177 -15.14 10.25 3.31
C GLN A 177 -14.37 10.72 2.06
N VAL A 178 -15.02 11.50 1.20
CA VAL A 178 -14.41 11.99 -0.04
C VAL A 178 -13.21 12.89 0.27
N VAL A 179 -13.36 13.80 1.24
CA VAL A 179 -12.25 14.67 1.66
C VAL A 179 -11.11 13.84 2.29
N ALA A 180 -11.44 12.82 3.09
CA ALA A 180 -10.43 11.93 3.67
C ALA A 180 -9.61 11.22 2.58
N ALA A 181 -10.29 10.71 1.55
CA ALA A 181 -9.63 10.05 0.42
C ALA A 181 -8.73 11.01 -0.36
N ILE A 182 -9.22 12.21 -0.70
CA ILE A 182 -8.46 13.20 -1.48
C ILE A 182 -7.22 13.65 -0.72
N VAL A 183 -7.33 13.96 0.57
CA VAL A 183 -6.18 14.36 1.40
C VAL A 183 -5.19 13.22 1.54
N SER A 184 -5.68 12.00 1.76
CA SER A 184 -4.84 10.79 1.82
C SER A 184 -4.03 10.61 0.54
N PHE A 185 -4.72 10.62 -0.60
CA PHE A 185 -4.13 10.47 -1.92
C PHE A 185 -3.12 11.59 -2.22
N ALA A 186 -3.49 12.85 -1.99
CA ALA A 186 -2.64 14.00 -2.30
C ALA A 186 -1.32 13.96 -1.53
N VAL A 187 -1.36 13.66 -0.23
CA VAL A 187 -0.14 13.62 0.58
C VAL A 187 0.71 12.39 0.26
N LEU A 188 0.10 11.22 0.04
CA LEU A 188 0.85 10.04 -0.40
C LEU A 188 1.49 10.26 -1.79
N LEU A 189 0.80 10.97 -2.68
CA LEU A 189 1.36 11.38 -3.97
C LEU A 189 2.55 12.33 -3.80
N VAL A 190 2.49 13.27 -2.84
CA VAL A 190 3.66 14.10 -2.51
C VAL A 190 4.84 13.22 -2.12
N PHE A 191 4.68 12.29 -1.16
CA PHE A 191 5.74 11.35 -0.77
C PHE A 191 6.29 10.52 -1.93
N TRP A 192 5.46 10.21 -2.93
CA TRP A 192 5.87 9.50 -4.13
C TRP A 192 6.77 10.33 -5.04
N ILE A 193 6.36 11.56 -5.36
CA ILE A 193 7.10 12.45 -6.27
C ILE A 193 8.34 13.09 -5.63
N LEU A 194 8.51 12.96 -4.30
CA LEU A 194 9.71 13.45 -3.61
C LEU A 194 11.01 12.88 -4.21
N GLY A 195 10.99 11.63 -4.71
CA GLY A 195 12.16 11.04 -5.37
C GLY A 195 12.60 11.84 -6.60
N TRP A 196 11.64 12.21 -7.45
CA TRP A 196 11.90 13.03 -8.64
C TRP A 196 12.40 14.43 -8.27
N LEU A 197 11.84 15.01 -7.21
CA LEU A 197 12.30 16.30 -6.71
C LEU A 197 13.71 16.22 -6.11
N ALA A 198 14.07 15.10 -5.48
CA ALA A 198 15.38 14.88 -4.91
C ALA A 198 16.48 14.81 -5.98
N GLU A 199 16.20 14.22 -7.15
CA GLU A 199 17.14 14.13 -8.27
C GLU A 199 17.49 15.50 -8.87
N SER A 200 16.53 16.43 -8.85
CA SER A 200 16.72 17.79 -9.38
C SER A 200 17.43 18.75 -8.42
N GLN A 201 17.68 18.34 -7.17
CA GLN A 201 18.23 19.20 -6.12
C GLN A 201 19.58 18.69 -5.60
N ALA A 202 20.59 19.57 -5.61
CA ALA A 202 21.92 19.26 -5.08
C ALA A 202 22.03 19.54 -3.57
N GLY A 203 23.02 18.92 -2.92
CA GLY A 203 23.40 19.21 -1.53
C GLY A 203 22.56 18.50 -0.46
N VAL A 204 22.52 19.09 0.75
CA VAL A 204 21.87 18.49 1.92
C VAL A 204 20.35 18.35 1.73
N PHE A 205 19.74 19.31 1.03
CA PHE A 205 18.30 19.31 0.79
C PHE A 205 17.87 18.11 -0.09
N GLY A 206 18.61 17.83 -1.17
CA GLY A 206 18.37 16.64 -2.01
C GLY A 206 18.50 15.33 -1.24
N LYS A 207 19.48 15.22 -0.32
CA LYS A 207 19.63 14.03 0.54
C LYS A 207 18.45 13.81 1.48
N ILE A 208 17.91 14.88 2.07
CA ILE A 208 16.72 14.80 2.93
C ILE A 208 15.50 14.38 2.12
N LEU A 209 15.28 14.99 0.95
CA LEU A 209 14.16 14.63 0.07
C LEU A 209 14.26 13.16 -0.37
N LYS A 210 15.47 12.70 -0.71
CA LYS A 210 15.71 11.30 -1.09
C LYS A 210 15.39 10.33 0.04
N TYR A 211 15.78 10.66 1.28
CA TYR A 211 15.45 9.85 2.45
C TYR A 211 13.95 9.87 2.78
N LEU A 212 13.25 10.96 2.46
CA LEU A 212 11.82 11.07 2.70
C LEU A 212 10.98 10.38 1.60
N ALA A 213 11.56 10.14 0.42
CA ALA A 213 10.91 9.50 -0.71
C ALA A 213 10.69 8.00 -0.46
N MET A 214 9.43 7.61 -0.30
CA MET A 214 9.07 6.19 -0.06
C MET A 214 9.44 5.29 -1.25
N THR A 215 9.45 5.86 -2.47
CA THR A 215 9.80 5.18 -3.72
C THR A 215 11.23 4.67 -3.72
N GLU A 216 12.19 5.42 -3.17
CA GLU A 216 13.61 5.04 -3.09
C GLU A 216 13.83 3.81 -2.20
N HIS A 217 13.13 3.77 -1.06
CA HIS A 217 13.16 2.62 -0.16
C HIS A 217 12.51 1.40 -0.81
N PHE A 218 11.41 1.59 -1.54
CA PHE A 218 10.71 0.51 -2.24
C PHE A 218 11.49 -0.06 -3.42
N GLU A 219 12.24 0.76 -4.15
CA GLU A 219 13.06 0.34 -5.29
C GLU A 219 14.02 -0.78 -4.88
N ARG A 220 14.66 -0.66 -3.71
CA ARG A 220 15.59 -1.68 -3.18
C ARG A 220 14.90 -3.01 -2.92
N PHE A 221 13.71 -2.99 -2.32
CA PHE A 221 12.89 -4.19 -2.14
C PHE A 221 12.50 -4.82 -3.48
N SER A 222 12.14 -4.01 -4.47
CA SER A 222 11.75 -4.50 -5.79
C SER A 222 12.89 -5.21 -6.53
N GLN A 223 14.14 -4.84 -6.22
CA GLN A 223 15.35 -5.45 -6.77
C GLN A 223 15.82 -6.69 -5.99
N GLY A 224 15.18 -7.04 -4.88
CA GLY A 224 15.57 -8.18 -4.04
C GLY A 224 16.44 -7.84 -2.83
N MET A 225 16.73 -6.56 -2.59
CA MET A 225 17.56 -6.10 -1.48
C MET A 225 16.69 -5.71 -0.28
N ILE A 226 17.00 -6.27 0.89
CA ILE A 226 16.34 -5.92 2.15
C ILE A 226 17.39 -5.33 3.09
N ASP A 227 17.41 -4.00 3.19
CA ASP A 227 18.24 -3.31 4.16
C ASP A 227 17.48 -3.00 5.46
N THR A 228 18.19 -3.02 6.58
CA THR A 228 17.62 -2.66 7.89
C THR A 228 17.15 -1.21 7.94
N SER A 229 17.83 -0.32 7.19
CA SER A 229 17.46 1.10 7.09
C SER A 229 16.07 1.30 6.48
N ASP A 230 15.73 0.53 5.45
CA ASP A 230 14.44 0.65 4.77
C ASP A 230 13.31 0.08 5.65
N LEU A 231 13.57 -1.02 6.36
CA LEU A 231 12.65 -1.55 7.37
C LEU A 231 12.37 -0.54 8.49
N LEU A 232 13.43 0.08 9.02
CA LEU A 232 13.30 1.10 10.06
C LEU A 232 12.51 2.32 9.57
N TYR A 233 12.73 2.75 8.33
CA TYR A 233 11.96 3.83 7.72
C TYR A 233 10.45 3.51 7.73
N PHE A 234 10.04 2.38 7.15
CA PHE A 234 8.62 2.02 7.08
C PHE A 234 8.00 1.81 8.48
N VAL A 235 8.69 1.12 9.38
CA VAL A 235 8.20 0.91 10.75
C VAL A 235 8.05 2.24 11.49
N SER A 236 9.00 3.17 11.34
CA SER A 236 8.93 4.49 11.96
C SER A 236 7.76 5.32 11.40
N PHE A 237 7.53 5.25 10.08
CA PHE A 237 6.40 5.92 9.42
C PHE A 237 5.06 5.37 9.93
N ILE A 238 4.92 4.05 9.99
CA ILE A 238 3.72 3.37 10.50
C ILE A 238 3.47 3.77 11.96
N ALA A 239 4.49 3.68 12.81
CA ALA A 239 4.37 4.01 14.23
C ALA A 239 4.00 5.49 14.45
N PHE A 240 4.61 6.40 13.68
CA PHE A 240 4.33 7.83 13.74
C PHE A 240 2.88 8.16 13.38
N PHE A 241 2.38 7.66 12.25
CA PHE A 241 1.00 7.96 11.83
C PHE A 241 -0.05 7.21 12.64
N TRP A 242 0.24 6.01 13.11
CA TRP A 242 -0.61 5.31 14.06
C TRP A 242 -0.73 6.08 15.40
N PHE A 243 0.39 6.62 15.89
CA PHE A 243 0.39 7.47 17.10
C PHE A 243 -0.40 8.76 16.87
N MET A 244 -0.18 9.44 15.73
CA MET A 244 -0.93 10.64 15.36
C MET A 244 -2.44 10.37 15.25
N ALA A 245 -2.86 9.25 14.65
CA ALA A 245 -4.26 8.85 14.59
C ALA A 245 -4.86 8.66 15.99
N THR A 246 -4.12 8.02 16.89
CA THR A 246 -4.55 7.82 18.29
C THR A 246 -4.74 9.15 19.01
N ARG A 247 -3.79 10.09 18.86
CA ARG A 247 -3.88 11.43 19.46
C ARG A 247 -5.00 12.29 18.87
N ALA A 248 -5.22 12.19 17.56
CA ALA A 248 -6.31 12.89 16.90
C ALA A 248 -7.68 12.44 17.45
N VAL A 249 -7.88 11.13 17.63
CA VAL A 249 -9.11 10.59 18.22
C VAL A 249 -9.25 10.98 19.69
N GLU A 250 -8.18 10.91 20.49
CA GLU A 250 -8.17 11.36 21.90
C GLU A 250 -8.59 12.81 22.06
N SER A 251 -8.05 13.72 21.23
CA SER A 251 -8.41 15.13 21.29
C SER A 251 -9.90 15.41 21.00
N THR A 252 -10.55 14.53 20.24
CA THR A 252 -11.97 14.66 19.91
C THR A 252 -12.84 14.26 21.10
N ARG A 253 -12.37 13.36 21.98
CA ARG A 253 -13.09 12.93 23.18
C ARG A 253 -13.18 14.02 24.26
N TRP A 254 -12.30 15.01 24.22
CA TRP A 254 -12.24 16.08 25.22
C TRP A 254 -12.95 17.37 24.78
N ARG A 255 -13.54 17.38 23.59
CA ARG A 255 -14.40 18.45 23.10
C ARG A 255 -15.86 18.12 23.39
#